data_AF-T0ZKW7-F1
#
_entry.id   AF-T0ZKW7-F1
#
_cell.length_a   1.000
_cell.length_b   1.000
_cell.length_c   1.000
_cell.angle_alpha   90.00
_cell.angle_beta   90.00
_cell.angle_gamma   90.00
#
_symmetry.space_group_name_H-M   'P 1'
#
loop_
_entity.id
_entity.type
_entity.pdbx_description
1 polymer ?
#
loop_
_entity_poly.entity_id
_entity_poly.type
_entity_poly.pdbx_seq_one_letter_code
_entity_poly.pdbx_strand_id
1 'polypeptide(L)'
;YVARRGLSVAMIPYASMADLSELKNRVALFREALPPGANVRVAAAFHIFVGRDPRPGLAALRTYLGERLSTQSTHYASRAGEDPQGSSAEGLVSRGLALVGRPEEVLAQVRAIEATGVTDLFGIFDFGGLSPARSRASLRRFAALIGLPTGKQDAATAEAPGRPGP
;
A
#
# COMPACT_ATOMS: atom_id res chain seq x y z
N TYR A 1 22.57 -4.18 -1.97
CA TYR A 1 22.81 -4.69 -3.35
C TYR A 1 21.98 -3.95 -4.38
N VAL A 2 20.64 -3.87 -4.24
CA VAL A 2 19.75 -3.14 -5.17
C VAL A 2 20.13 -1.66 -5.31
N ALA A 3 20.24 -0.93 -4.19
CA ALA A 3 20.58 0.50 -4.18
C ALA A 3 21.91 0.82 -4.91
N ARG A 4 22.99 0.10 -4.57
CA ARG A 4 24.32 0.29 -5.17
C ARG A 4 24.36 0.06 -6.68
N ARG A 5 23.34 -0.61 -7.24
CA ARG A 5 23.18 -0.83 -8.69
C ARG A 5 22.33 0.24 -9.36
N GLY A 6 21.86 1.25 -8.63
CA GLY A 6 20.96 2.28 -9.17
C GLY A 6 19.61 1.73 -9.60
N LEU A 7 19.14 0.64 -8.97
CA LEU A 7 17.86 0.01 -9.31
C LEU A 7 16.77 0.44 -8.34
N SER A 8 15.55 0.61 -8.85
CA SER A 8 14.33 0.78 -8.05
C SER A 8 14.06 -0.45 -7.18
N VAL A 9 13.32 -0.25 -6.08
CA VAL A 9 12.97 -1.31 -5.14
C VAL A 9 11.47 -1.32 -4.86
N ALA A 10 10.90 -2.51 -4.67
CA ALA A 10 9.55 -2.71 -4.15
C ALA A 10 9.64 -3.43 -2.80
N MET A 11 8.96 -2.90 -1.79
CA MET A 11 8.95 -3.41 -0.42
C MET A 11 7.57 -3.97 -0.05
N ILE A 12 7.54 -4.96 0.85
CA ILE A 12 6.31 -5.61 1.33
C ILE A 12 6.27 -5.46 2.86
N PRO A 13 5.82 -4.30 3.40
CA PRO A 13 6.03 -3.95 4.80
C PRO A 13 5.39 -4.92 5.79
N TYR A 14 4.16 -5.38 5.54
CA TYR A 14 3.44 -6.27 6.46
C TYR A 14 4.19 -7.58 6.76
N ALA A 15 5.03 -8.03 5.82
CA ALA A 15 5.75 -9.29 5.93
C ALA A 15 7.13 -9.14 6.57
N SER A 16 7.70 -7.93 6.61
CA SER A 16 9.13 -7.74 6.91
C SER A 16 9.48 -6.56 7.81
N MET A 17 8.52 -5.72 8.20
CA MET A 17 8.79 -4.48 8.94
C MET A 17 7.91 -4.35 10.16
N ALA A 18 8.47 -3.96 11.31
CA ALA A 18 7.77 -3.78 12.58
C ALA A 18 6.63 -2.76 12.48
N ASP A 19 6.87 -1.62 11.83
CA ASP A 19 5.95 -0.49 11.67
C ASP A 19 6.42 0.47 10.56
N LEU A 20 5.69 1.58 10.37
CA LEU A 20 6.07 2.63 9.40
C LEU A 20 7.39 3.35 9.71
N SER A 21 7.85 3.36 10.97
CA SER A 21 9.16 3.94 11.32
C SER A 21 10.28 3.09 10.77
N GLU A 22 10.14 1.76 10.82
CA GLU A 22 11.10 0.86 10.16
C GLU A 22 11.07 1.06 8.65
N LEU A 23 9.89 1.19 8.03
CA LEU A 23 9.80 1.50 6.60
C LEU A 23 10.59 2.77 6.26
N LYS A 24 10.38 3.86 7.00
CA LYS A 24 11.13 5.12 6.82
C LYS A 24 12.64 4.90 6.91
N ASN A 25 13.11 4.16 7.92
CA ASN A 25 14.54 3.87 8.08
C ASN A 25 15.09 3.05 6.91
N ARG A 26 14.34 2.04 6.42
CA ARG A 26 14.74 1.23 5.27
C ARG A 26 14.81 2.04 3.98
N VAL A 27 13.88 2.98 3.78
CA VAL A 27 13.93 3.92 2.65
C VAL A 27 15.14 4.84 2.75
N ALA A 28 15.44 5.38 3.94
CA ALA A 28 16.60 6.24 4.16
C ALA A 28 17.91 5.50 3.83
N LEU A 29 18.09 4.30 4.39
CA LEU A 29 19.26 3.44 4.11
C LEU A 29 19.37 3.07 2.63
N PHE A 30 18.25 2.82 1.96
CA PHE A 30 18.24 2.57 0.51
C PHE A 30 18.77 3.79 -0.25
N ARG A 31 18.30 5.00 0.09
CA ARG A 31 18.69 6.25 -0.58
C ARG A 31 20.15 6.61 -0.33
N GLU A 32 20.66 6.42 0.89
CA GLU A 32 22.07 6.66 1.24
C GLU A 32 23.03 5.76 0.44
N ALA A 33 22.58 4.56 0.08
CA ALA A 33 23.37 3.59 -0.66
C ALA A 33 23.31 3.75 -2.20
N LEU A 34 22.63 4.79 -2.71
CA LEU A 34 22.51 5.03 -4.16
C LEU A 34 23.80 5.65 -4.73
N PRO A 35 24.19 5.28 -5.97
CA PRO A 35 25.24 6.00 -6.66
C PRO A 35 24.80 7.43 -7.02
N PRO A 36 25.73 8.39 -7.12
CA PRO A 36 25.42 9.76 -7.52
C PRO A 36 24.63 9.83 -8.83
N GLY A 37 23.59 10.66 -8.87
CA GLY A 37 22.76 10.84 -10.07
C GLY A 37 21.73 9.74 -10.33
N ALA A 38 21.61 8.73 -9.47
CA ALA A 38 20.60 7.69 -9.64
C ALA A 38 19.17 8.25 -9.47
N ASN A 39 18.33 8.06 -10.48
CA ASN A 39 16.91 8.37 -10.43
C ASN A 39 16.11 7.07 -10.28
N VAL A 40 15.77 6.73 -9.03
CA VAL A 40 15.13 5.45 -8.69
C VAL A 40 13.79 5.66 -7.99
N ARG A 41 12.95 4.63 -8.06
CA ARG A 41 11.66 4.56 -7.39
C ARG A 41 11.70 3.62 -6.20
N VAL A 42 10.94 3.96 -5.16
CA VAL A 42 10.72 3.17 -3.97
C VAL A 42 9.23 2.87 -3.89
N ALA A 43 8.85 1.66 -4.29
CA ALA A 43 7.50 1.18 -4.20
C ALA A 43 7.25 0.43 -2.88
N ALA A 44 6.05 0.52 -2.33
CA ALA A 44 5.63 -0.30 -1.19
C ALA A 44 4.21 -0.84 -1.39
N ALA A 45 4.04 -2.14 -1.14
CA ALA A 45 2.77 -2.85 -1.32
C ALA A 45 1.98 -2.97 -0.02
N PHE A 46 0.73 -2.55 -0.04
CA PHE A 46 -0.17 -2.55 1.11
C PHE A 46 -1.50 -3.23 0.78
N HIS A 47 -2.06 -3.93 1.75
CA HIS A 47 -3.47 -4.35 1.71
C HIS A 47 -4.36 -3.14 1.98
N ILE A 48 -5.34 -2.88 1.11
CA ILE A 48 -6.16 -1.66 1.19
C ILE A 48 -7.65 -2.01 1.13
N PHE A 49 -8.38 -1.57 2.14
CA PHE A 49 -9.82 -1.57 2.18
C PHE A 49 -10.36 -0.21 2.64
N VAL A 50 -11.20 0.42 1.81
CA VAL A 50 -11.87 1.68 2.11
C VAL A 50 -13.38 1.49 2.18
N GLY A 51 -13.96 1.74 3.35
CA GLY A 51 -15.39 1.61 3.56
C GLY A 51 -15.87 2.36 4.80
N ARG A 52 -17.16 2.72 4.83
CA ARG A 52 -17.79 3.32 6.02
C ARG A 52 -17.77 2.39 7.23
N ASP A 53 -17.84 1.08 6.97
CA ASP A 53 -17.68 0.02 7.95
C ASP A 53 -16.40 -0.77 7.63
N PRO A 54 -15.36 -0.73 8.50
CA PRO A 54 -14.10 -1.42 8.26
C PRO A 54 -14.15 -2.93 8.55
N ARG A 55 -15.18 -3.42 9.27
CA ARG A 55 -15.26 -4.82 9.72
C ARG A 55 -15.12 -5.85 8.59
N PRO A 56 -15.72 -5.66 7.39
CA PRO A 56 -15.52 -6.59 6.29
C PRO A 56 -14.08 -6.66 5.78
N GLY A 57 -13.38 -5.51 5.72
CA GLY A 57 -11.97 -5.48 5.32
C GLY A 57 -11.07 -6.14 6.37
N LEU A 58 -11.34 -5.91 7.65
CA LEU A 58 -10.61 -6.57 8.74
C LEU A 58 -10.83 -8.08 8.73
N ALA A 59 -12.08 -8.53 8.55
CA ALA A 59 -12.39 -9.96 8.47
C ALA A 59 -11.65 -10.63 7.31
N ALA A 60 -11.66 -10.01 6.12
CA ALA A 60 -10.92 -10.48 4.97
C ALA A 60 -9.41 -10.54 5.22
N LEU A 61 -8.85 -9.54 5.92
CA LEU A 61 -7.43 -9.51 6.23
C LEU A 61 -7.06 -10.63 7.23
N ARG A 62 -7.91 -10.89 8.23
CA ARG A 62 -7.71 -12.02 9.15
C ARG A 62 -7.70 -13.36 8.40
N THR A 63 -8.62 -13.56 7.45
CA THR A 63 -8.64 -14.76 6.59
C THR A 63 -7.35 -14.90 5.80
N TYR A 64 -6.94 -13.83 5.09
CA TYR A 64 -5.70 -13.80 4.32
C TYR A 64 -4.46 -14.19 5.15
N LEU A 65 -4.31 -13.60 6.34
CA LEU A 65 -3.17 -13.86 7.20
C LEU A 65 -3.21 -15.29 7.76
N GLY A 66 -4.40 -15.81 8.07
CA GLY A 66 -4.58 -17.20 8.48
C GLY A 66 -4.15 -18.20 7.39
N GLU A 67 -4.53 -17.94 6.14
CA GLU A 67 -4.09 -18.73 4.98
C GLU A 67 -2.56 -18.64 4.77
N ARG A 68 -1.97 -17.46 4.92
CA ARG A 68 -0.51 -17.28 4.80
C ARG A 68 0.28 -18.08 5.83
N LEU A 69 -0.25 -18.23 7.04
CA LEU A 69 0.36 -19.07 8.08
C LEU A 69 0.26 -20.56 7.74
N SER A 70 -0.82 -21.00 7.09
CA SER A 70 -1.00 -22.40 6.71
C SER A 70 -0.25 -22.78 5.42
N THR A 71 0.08 -21.83 4.54
CA THR A 71 0.64 -22.11 3.19
C THR A 71 2.04 -21.55 2.91
N GLN A 72 2.99 -21.56 3.87
CA GLN A 72 4.44 -21.46 3.61
C GLN A 72 5.10 -20.08 3.34
N SER A 73 4.78 -19.01 4.09
CA SER A 73 5.72 -17.87 4.21
C SER A 73 6.56 -18.02 5.49
N THR A 74 7.78 -18.57 5.39
CA THR A 74 8.66 -18.79 6.56
C THR A 74 8.97 -17.49 7.30
N HIS A 75 9.18 -16.38 6.57
CA HIS A 75 9.44 -15.08 7.17
C HIS A 75 8.25 -14.52 7.94
N TYR A 76 7.04 -14.59 7.36
CA TYR A 76 5.85 -14.11 8.06
C TYR A 76 5.49 -15.02 9.24
N ALA A 77 5.67 -16.35 9.11
CA ALA A 77 5.44 -17.30 10.19
C ALA A 77 6.41 -17.08 11.37
N SER A 78 7.70 -16.85 11.11
CA SER A 78 8.69 -16.52 12.16
C SER A 78 8.26 -15.26 12.91
N ARG A 79 7.96 -14.20 12.14
CA ARG A 79 7.53 -12.92 12.70
C ARG A 79 6.23 -13.03 13.50
N ALA A 80 5.24 -13.75 12.99
CA ALA A 80 3.98 -13.95 13.69
C ALA A 80 4.15 -14.78 14.98
N GLY A 81 5.18 -15.63 15.06
CA GLY A 81 5.57 -16.30 16.30
C GLY A 81 6.24 -15.35 17.30
N GLU A 82 7.11 -14.47 16.82
CA GLU A 82 7.84 -13.48 17.65
C GLU A 82 6.94 -12.34 18.16
N ASP A 83 6.03 -11.86 17.31
CA ASP A 83 5.09 -10.77 17.59
C ASP A 83 3.69 -11.09 17.05
N PRO A 84 2.92 -11.94 17.76
CA PRO A 84 1.58 -12.34 17.34
C PRO A 84 0.60 -11.17 17.26
N GLN A 85 0.68 -10.24 18.22
CA GLN A 85 -0.23 -9.09 18.28
C GLN A 85 0.05 -8.10 17.16
N GLY A 86 1.32 -7.79 16.90
CA GLY A 86 1.73 -6.93 15.79
C GLY A 86 1.48 -7.49 14.41
N SER A 87 1.45 -8.83 14.30
CA SER A 87 1.17 -9.54 13.05
C SER A 87 -0.32 -9.85 12.87
N SER A 88 -1.18 -9.56 13.84
CA SER A 88 -2.63 -9.63 13.67
C SER A 88 -3.13 -8.60 12.65
N ALA A 89 -4.34 -8.77 12.11
CA ALA A 89 -4.92 -7.81 11.19
C ALA A 89 -5.02 -6.40 11.82
N GLU A 90 -5.44 -6.33 13.08
CA GLU A 90 -5.53 -5.12 13.88
C GLU A 90 -4.15 -4.53 14.19
N GLY A 91 -3.17 -5.39 14.50
CA GLY A 91 -1.78 -5.00 14.70
C GLY A 91 -1.20 -4.33 13.47
N LEU A 92 -1.37 -4.96 12.30
CA LEU A 92 -0.89 -4.42 11.03
C LEU A 92 -1.56 -3.09 10.68
N VAL A 93 -2.87 -2.95 10.92
CA VAL A 93 -3.58 -1.69 10.69
C VAL A 93 -3.13 -0.59 11.64
N SER A 94 -3.01 -0.89 12.94
CA SER A 94 -2.58 0.09 13.94
C SER A 94 -1.13 0.55 13.73
N ARG A 95 -0.28 -0.29 13.14
CA ARG A 95 1.12 0.03 12.79
C ARG A 95 1.28 0.66 11.41
N GLY A 96 0.19 0.86 10.67
CA GLY A 96 0.18 1.44 9.32
C GLY A 96 0.74 0.52 8.23
N LEU A 97 0.79 -0.79 8.47
CA LEU A 97 1.29 -1.81 7.52
C LEU A 97 0.17 -2.43 6.67
N ALA A 98 -1.09 -2.12 7.00
CA ALA A 98 -2.27 -2.36 6.19
C ALA A 98 -3.24 -1.18 6.34
N LEU A 99 -3.95 -0.82 5.27
CA LEU A 99 -4.84 0.33 5.25
C LEU A 99 -6.28 -0.16 5.19
N VAL A 100 -6.88 -0.41 6.35
CA VAL A 100 -8.26 -0.87 6.45
C VAL A 100 -9.03 0.09 7.33
N GLY A 101 -9.94 0.87 6.74
CA GLY A 101 -10.58 1.93 7.48
C GLY A 101 -11.62 2.72 6.71
N ARG A 102 -12.10 3.76 7.40
CA ARG A 102 -12.90 4.82 6.83
C ARG A 102 -12.03 5.70 5.92
N PRO A 103 -12.63 6.43 4.96
CA PRO A 103 -11.91 7.29 4.03
C PRO A 103 -10.87 8.21 4.70
N GLU A 104 -11.26 8.88 5.79
CA GLU A 104 -10.41 9.80 6.55
C GLU A 104 -9.21 9.10 7.21
N GLU A 105 -9.41 7.90 7.75
CA GLU A 105 -8.36 7.10 8.39
C GLU A 105 -7.35 6.61 7.36
N VAL A 106 -7.85 6.10 6.23
CA VAL A 106 -7.02 5.63 5.12
C VAL A 106 -6.22 6.79 4.52
N LEU A 107 -6.81 7.97 4.36
CA LEU A 107 -6.08 9.14 3.84
C LEU A 107 -4.95 9.55 4.78
N ALA A 108 -5.20 9.59 6.08
CA ALA A 108 -4.17 9.89 7.07
C ALA A 108 -3.01 8.88 7.00
N GLN A 109 -3.31 7.59 6.82
CA GLN A 109 -2.29 6.55 6.64
C GLN A 109 -1.52 6.70 5.33
N VAL A 110 -2.18 7.05 4.22
CA VAL A 110 -1.50 7.35 2.95
C VAL A 110 -0.51 8.50 3.13
N ARG A 111 -0.91 9.59 3.80
CA ARG A 111 0.00 10.70 4.11
C ARG A 111 1.18 10.28 4.98
N ALA A 112 0.95 9.39 5.96
CA ALA A 112 2.01 8.85 6.79
C ALA A 112 3.01 8.01 5.97
N ILE A 113 2.54 7.25 4.98
CA ILE A 113 3.37 6.47 4.05
C ILE A 113 4.17 7.38 3.11
N GLU A 114 3.55 8.43 2.57
CA GLU A 114 4.26 9.42 1.75
C GLU A 114 5.43 10.04 2.53
N ALA A 115 5.22 10.33 3.82
CA ALA A 115 6.25 10.88 4.70
C ALA A 115 7.42 9.91 4.99
N THR A 116 7.32 8.62 4.66
CA THR A 116 8.45 7.68 4.74
C THR A 116 9.40 7.77 3.55
N GLY A 117 9.03 8.53 2.50
CA GLY A 117 9.80 8.65 1.27
C GLY A 117 9.54 7.54 0.24
N VAL A 118 8.48 6.74 0.43
CA VAL A 118 7.93 5.88 -0.62
C VAL A 118 7.44 6.78 -1.76
N THR A 119 7.80 6.43 -3.00
CA THR A 119 7.41 7.18 -4.20
C THR A 119 6.21 6.57 -4.91
N ASP A 120 5.99 5.26 -4.74
CA ASP A 120 4.93 4.52 -5.42
C ASP A 120 4.21 3.60 -4.42
N LEU A 121 2.88 3.69 -4.38
CA LEU A 121 2.06 2.86 -3.50
C LEU A 121 1.34 1.80 -4.33
N PHE A 122 1.60 0.53 -4.03
CA PHE A 122 0.89 -0.60 -4.65
C PHE A 122 -0.24 -1.05 -3.73
N GLY A 123 -1.48 -0.85 -4.19
CA GLY A 123 -2.67 -1.25 -3.45
C GLY A 123 -3.14 -2.66 -3.82
N ILE A 124 -3.21 -3.54 -2.83
CA ILE A 124 -3.83 -4.86 -2.93
C ILE A 124 -5.25 -4.74 -2.37
N PHE A 125 -6.24 -4.63 -3.26
CA PHE A 125 -7.65 -4.43 -2.91
C PHE A 125 -8.46 -5.73 -2.85
N ASP A 126 -7.91 -6.79 -3.43
CA ASP A 126 -8.44 -8.13 -3.36
C ASP A 126 -7.36 -9.04 -2.79
N PHE A 127 -7.59 -9.53 -1.59
CA PHE A 127 -6.69 -10.39 -0.83
C PHE A 127 -7.44 -11.61 -0.29
N GLY A 128 -8.55 -11.99 -0.93
CA GLY A 128 -9.42 -13.05 -0.44
C GLY A 128 -10.37 -12.57 0.65
N GLY A 129 -11.49 -13.27 0.83
CA GLY A 129 -12.50 -12.95 1.86
C GLY A 129 -13.44 -11.78 1.54
N LEU A 130 -13.22 -11.02 0.45
CA LEU A 130 -14.16 -10.00 -0.05
C LEU A 130 -14.86 -10.48 -1.33
N SER A 131 -16.11 -10.07 -1.53
CA SER A 131 -16.77 -10.27 -2.83
C SER A 131 -16.17 -9.33 -3.88
N PRO A 132 -16.12 -9.70 -5.17
CA PRO A 132 -15.59 -8.84 -6.23
C PRO A 132 -16.27 -7.47 -6.32
N ALA A 133 -17.55 -7.38 -5.94
CA ALA A 133 -18.26 -6.11 -5.86
C ALA A 133 -17.74 -5.21 -4.74
N ARG A 134 -17.41 -5.77 -3.57
CA ARG A 134 -16.83 -5.02 -2.44
C ARG A 134 -15.40 -4.58 -2.74
N SER A 135 -14.56 -5.44 -3.32
CA SER A 135 -13.18 -5.07 -3.71
C SER A 135 -13.18 -3.92 -4.72
N ARG A 136 -14.06 -3.97 -5.74
CA ARG A 136 -14.23 -2.88 -6.70
C ARG A 136 -14.78 -1.59 -6.08
N ALA A 137 -15.71 -1.69 -5.13
CA ALA A 137 -16.22 -0.52 -4.41
C ALA A 137 -15.13 0.12 -3.53
N SER A 138 -14.30 -0.69 -2.87
CA SER A 138 -13.14 -0.24 -2.10
C SER A 138 -12.14 0.51 -2.99
N LEU A 139 -11.74 -0.11 -4.11
CA LEU A 139 -10.83 0.48 -5.09
C LEU A 139 -11.33 1.85 -5.59
N ARG A 140 -12.61 1.94 -5.99
CA ARG A 140 -13.19 3.21 -6.47
C ARG A 140 -13.18 4.30 -5.41
N ARG A 141 -13.48 3.95 -4.15
CA ARG A 141 -13.41 4.90 -3.03
C ARG A 141 -11.99 5.36 -2.78
N PHE A 142 -11.02 4.44 -2.81
CA PHE A 142 -9.61 4.80 -2.68
C PHE A 142 -9.16 5.72 -3.81
N ALA A 143 -9.46 5.37 -5.06
CA ALA A 143 -9.11 6.21 -6.21
C ALA A 143 -9.67 7.63 -6.08
N ALA A 144 -10.95 7.77 -5.69
CA ALA A 144 -11.55 9.08 -5.41
C ALA A 144 -10.85 9.83 -4.26
N LEU A 145 -10.45 9.12 -3.20
CA LEU A 145 -9.74 9.68 -2.04
C LEU A 145 -8.41 10.33 -2.42
N ILE A 146 -7.66 9.70 -3.33
CA ILE A 146 -6.34 10.15 -3.76
C ILE A 146 -6.36 10.96 -5.06
N GLY A 147 -7.55 11.38 -5.52
CA GLY A 147 -7.71 12.22 -6.71
C GLY A 147 -7.38 11.53 -8.02
N LEU A 148 -7.43 10.20 -8.09
CA LEU A 148 -7.29 9.47 -9.35
C LEU A 148 -8.62 9.49 -10.12
N PRO A 149 -8.57 9.67 -11.45
CA PRO A 149 -9.77 9.63 -12.28
C PRO A 149 -10.43 8.25 -12.17
N THR A 150 -11.70 8.21 -11.80
CA THR A 150 -12.44 6.96 -11.56
C THR A 150 -13.17 6.42 -12.81
N GLY A 151 -12.94 7.04 -13.97
CA GLY A 151 -13.38 6.57 -15.28
C GLY A 151 -14.51 7.40 -15.93
N LYS A 152 -14.35 7.56 -17.25
CA LYS A 152 -15.16 8.19 -18.31
C LYS A 152 -15.71 9.62 -18.19
N GLN A 153 -15.94 10.21 -17.01
CA GLN A 153 -16.45 11.59 -16.97
C GLN A 153 -15.35 12.67 -17.02
N ASP A 154 -14.14 12.37 -16.53
CA ASP A 154 -13.07 13.38 -16.44
C ASP A 154 -12.15 13.43 -17.69
N ALA A 155 -12.30 12.49 -18.63
CA ALA A 155 -11.51 12.47 -19.86
C ALA A 155 -12.02 13.43 -20.94
N ALA A 156 -13.22 14.01 -20.77
CA ALA A 156 -13.84 14.87 -21.77
C ALA A 156 -13.40 16.34 -21.71
N THR A 157 -12.64 16.74 -20.69
CA THR A 157 -12.25 18.16 -20.48
C THR A 157 -10.81 18.47 -20.88
N ALA A 158 -10.06 17.48 -21.37
CA ALA A 158 -8.63 17.59 -21.62
C ALA A 158 -8.24 17.36 -23.09
N GLU A 159 -9.03 17.82 -24.08
CA GLU A 159 -8.53 18.02 -25.45
C GLU A 159 -9.21 19.23 -26.12
N ALA A 160 -8.48 20.34 -26.22
CA ALA A 160 -8.23 21.05 -27.49
C ALA A 160 -7.37 22.31 -27.27
N PRO A 161 -6.07 22.32 -27.63
CA PRO A 161 -5.42 23.54 -28.09
C PRO A 161 -5.75 23.70 -29.58
N GLY A 162 -6.51 24.75 -29.90
CA GLY A 162 -6.80 25.14 -31.28
C GLY A 162 -5.50 25.36 -32.06
N ARG A 163 -5.40 24.71 -33.23
CA ARG A 163 -4.34 24.95 -34.21
C ARG A 163 -4.44 26.41 -34.73
N PRO A 164 -3.31 27.10 -34.97
CA PRO A 164 -3.34 28.29 -35.80
C PRO A 164 -3.56 27.89 -37.27
N GLY A 165 -4.48 28.56 -37.94
CA GLY A 165 -4.78 28.39 -39.36
C GLY A 165 -3.70 28.99 -40.27
N PRO A 166 -3.75 28.66 -41.58
CA PRO A 166 -2.72 28.99 -42.57
C PRO A 166 -2.58 30.48 -42.88
#